data_AF-A0A929UCH6-F1
#
_entry.id   AF-A0A929UCH6-F1
#
_cell.length_a   1.000
_cell.length_b   1.000
_cell.length_c   1.000
_cell.angle_alpha   90.00
_cell.angle_beta   90.00
_cell.angle_gamma   90.00
#
_symmetry.space_group_name_H-M   'P 1'
#
loop_
_entity.id
_entity.type
_entity.pdbx_description
1 polymer ?
#
loop_
_entity_poly.entity_id
_entity_poly.type
_entity_poly.pdbx_seq_one_letter_code
_entity_poly.pdbx_strand_id
1 'polypeptide(L)' 'ISYEEWLICLLLFALVMSLEMVNTAVEAAVDFAAKGERHPLAGKAKDVAAGAVLISAIFAAIIGMLIFLPKIMALIFK' A
#
# COMPACT_ATOMS: atom_id res chain seq x y z
N ILE A 1 9.98 21.33 -1.22
CA ILE A 1 9.19 20.27 -1.86
C ILE A 1 8.26 20.97 -2.83
N SER A 2 8.24 20.57 -4.10
CA SER A 2 7.44 21.20 -5.14
C SER A 2 5.96 20.77 -5.06
N TYR A 3 5.08 21.44 -5.79
CA TYR A 3 3.65 21.08 -5.84
C TYR A 3 3.45 19.68 -6.43
N GLU A 4 4.23 19.31 -7.44
CA GLU A 4 4.17 18.01 -8.10
C GLU A 4 4.57 16.89 -7.12
N GLU A 5 5.61 17.11 -6.32
CA GLU A 5 6.03 16.15 -5.29
C GLU A 5 4.96 15.95 -4.22
N TRP A 6 4.25 17.01 -3.83
CA TRP A 6 3.11 16.90 -2.91
C TRP A 6 1.93 16.14 -3.51
N LEU A 7 1.61 16.38 -4.79
CA LEU A 7 0.57 15.64 -5.50
C LEU A 7 0.91 14.15 -5.56
N ILE A 8 2.17 13.81 -5.84
CA ILE A 8 2.64 12.42 -5.84
C ILE A 8 2.47 11.79 -4.45
N CYS A 9 2.89 12.48 -3.38
CA CYS A 9 2.71 11.99 -2.01
C CYS A 9 1.25 11.72 -1.66
N LEU A 10 0.35 12.67 -1.96
CA LEU A 10 -1.08 12.51 -1.71
C LEU A 10 -1.67 11.34 -2.49
N LEU A 11 -1.26 11.15 -3.75
CA LEU A 11 -1.70 10.03 -4.58
C LEU A 11 -1.20 8.68 -4.03
N LEU A 12 0.03 8.61 -3.54
CA LEU A 12 0.57 7.39 -2.92
C LEU A 12 -0.16 7.05 -1.61
N PHE A 13 -0.45 8.04 -0.77
CA PHE A 13 -1.23 7.82 0.45
C PHE A 13 -2.65 7.34 0.13
N ALA A 14 -3.32 8.00 -0.83
CA ALA A 14 -4.64 7.59 -1.28
C ALA A 14 -4.63 6.16 -1.84
N LEU A 15 -3.61 5.80 -2.62
CA LEU A 15 -3.47 4.47 -3.22
C LEU A 15 -3.28 3.38 -2.16
N VAL A 16 -2.35 3.56 -1.23
CA VAL A 16 -2.07 2.57 -0.16
C VAL A 16 -3.31 2.38 0.72
N MET A 17 -3.94 3.47 1.15
CA MET A 17 -5.17 3.39 1.97
C MET A 17 -6.32 2.74 1.20
N SER A 18 -6.48 3.06 -0.09
CA SER A 18 -7.51 2.44 -0.93
C SER A 18 -7.29 0.95 -1.08
N LEU A 19 -6.05 0.51 -1.29
CA LEU A 19 -5.73 -0.91 -1.39
C LEU A 19 -5.91 -1.65 -0.08
N GLU A 20 -5.62 -1.04 1.07
CA GLU A 20 -5.90 -1.63 2.38
C GLU A 20 -7.42 -1.84 2.57
N MET A 21 -8.23 -0.84 2.24
CA MET A 21 -9.70 -0.97 2.29
C MET A 21 -10.21 -2.06 1.35
N VAL A 22 -9.64 -2.16 0.15
CA VAL A 22 -9.96 -3.24 -0.81
C VAL A 22 -9.52 -4.60 -0.24
N ASN A 23 -8.35 -4.72 0.39
CA ASN A 23 -7.91 -5.94 1.05
C ASN A 23 -8.91 -6.39 2.12
N THR A 24 -9.31 -5.49 3.02
CA THR A 24 -10.33 -5.79 4.04
C THR A 24 -11.66 -6.20 3.42
N ALA A 25 -12.09 -5.55 2.34
CA ALA A 25 -13.32 -5.92 1.64
C ALA A 25 -13.23 -7.32 1.00
N VAL A 26 -12.08 -7.66 0.42
CA VAL A 26 -11.80 -9.00 -0.13
C VAL A 26 -11.79 -10.04 0.97
N GLU A 27 -11.13 -9.79 2.10
CA GLU A 27 -11.13 -10.69 3.26
C GLU A 27 -12.55 -10.98 3.73
N ALA A 28 -13.39 -9.95 3.89
CA ALA A 28 -14.78 -10.09 4.29
C ALA A 28 -15.61 -10.89 3.27
N ALA A 29 -15.43 -10.62 1.97
CA ALA A 29 -16.13 -11.34 0.90
C ALA A 29 -15.72 -12.82 0.85
N VAL A 30 -14.43 -13.11 1.04
CA VAL A 30 -13.88 -14.46 1.08
C VAL A 30 -14.38 -15.22 2.31
N ASP A 31 -14.41 -14.59 3.49
CA ASP A 31 -14.92 -15.21 4.72
C ASP A 31 -16.42 -15.51 4.63
N PHE A 32 -17.19 -14.59 4.04
CA PHE A 32 -18.59 -14.81 3.75
C PHE A 32 -18.79 -16.00 2.80
N ALA A 33 -18.03 -16.05 1.70
CA ALA A 33 -18.12 -17.14 0.72
C ALA A 33 -17.70 -18.50 1.29
N ALA A 34 -16.68 -18.53 2.16
CA ALA A 34 -16.19 -19.73 2.82
C ALA A 34 -17.05 -20.18 4.02
N LYS A 35 -18.10 -19.41 4.39
CA LYS A 35 -18.95 -19.66 5.57
C LYS A 35 -18.15 -19.79 6.88
N GLY A 36 -17.00 -19.11 6.97
CA GLY A 36 -16.08 -19.23 8.11
C GLY A 36 -15.29 -20.53 8.18
N GLU A 37 -15.40 -21.43 7.19
CA GLU A 37 -14.57 -22.63 7.11
C GLU A 37 -13.20 -22.33 6.48
N ARG A 38 -12.15 -23.02 6.95
CA ARG A 38 -10.82 -22.88 6.36
C ARG A 38 -10.76 -23.58 5.00
N HIS A 39 -10.86 -22.80 3.94
CA HIS A 39 -10.68 -23.27 2.57
C HIS A 39 -9.29 -22.91 2.02
N PRO A 40 -8.53 -23.85 1.41
CA PRO A 40 -7.19 -23.55 0.85
C PRO A 40 -7.19 -22.40 -0.17
N LEU A 41 -8.24 -22.29 -1.00
CA LEU A 41 -8.37 -21.18 -1.94
C LEU A 41 -8.71 -19.84 -1.25
N ALA A 42 -9.43 -19.87 -0.13
CA ALA A 42 -9.73 -18.66 0.64
C ALA A 42 -8.44 -18.07 1.23
N GLY A 43 -7.56 -18.93 1.77
CA GLY A 43 -6.22 -18.50 2.22
C GLY A 43 -5.42 -17.83 1.10
N LYS A 44 -5.32 -18.48 -0.06
CA LYS A 44 -4.61 -17.91 -1.22
C LYS A 44 -5.18 -16.56 -1.67
N ALA A 45 -6.51 -16.42 -1.68
CA ALA A 45 -7.14 -15.15 -2.07
C ALA A 45 -6.76 -14.01 -1.11
N LYS A 46 -6.76 -14.27 0.21
CA LYS A 46 -6.33 -13.31 1.22
C LYS A 46 -4.85 -12.96 1.11
N ASP A 47 -3.99 -13.97 0.91
CA ASP A 47 -2.54 -13.75 0.76
C ASP A 47 -2.21 -12.87 -0.46
N VAL A 48 -2.92 -13.08 -1.57
CA VAL A 48 -2.73 -12.27 -2.78
C VAL A 48 -3.22 -10.83 -2.57
N ALA A 49 -4.35 -10.63 -1.88
CA ALA A 49 -4.88 -9.31 -1.57
C ALA A 49 -3.91 -8.52 -0.66
N ALA A 50 -3.41 -9.15 0.41
CA ALA A 50 -2.39 -8.57 1.27
C ALA A 50 -1.08 -8.30 0.51
N GLY A 51 -0.70 -9.18 -0.41
CA GLY A 51 0.45 -9.00 -1.30
C GLY A 51 0.34 -7.75 -2.18
N ALA A 52 -0.87 -7.42 -2.66
CA ALA A 52 -1.10 -6.21 -3.44
C ALA A 52 -0.90 -4.93 -2.62
N VAL A 53 -1.37 -4.90 -1.36
CA VAL A 53 -1.11 -3.80 -0.42
C VAL A 53 0.39 -3.64 -0.18
N LEU A 54 1.09 -4.75 0.09
CA LEU A 54 2.53 -4.74 0.36
C LEU A 54 3.33 -4.16 -0.81
N ILE A 55 3.02 -4.57 -2.04
CA ILE A 55 3.67 -4.03 -3.24
C ILE A 55 3.44 -2.52 -3.32
N SER A 56 2.20 -2.06 -3.12
CA SER A 56 1.89 -0.63 -3.14
C SER A 56 2.67 0.14 -2.07
N ALA A 57 2.73 -0.37 -0.84
CA ALA A 57 3.47 0.25 0.26
C ALA A 57 4.98 0.34 -0.02
N ILE A 58 5.58 -0.71 -0.59
CA ILE A 58 7.00 -0.72 -0.98
C ILE A 58 7.29 0.37 -2.01
N PHE A 59 6.47 0.46 -3.07
CA PHE A 59 6.65 1.50 -4.09
C PHE A 59 6.42 2.90 -3.52
N ALA A 60 5.43 3.09 -2.64
CA ALA A 60 5.22 4.35 -1.96
C ALA A 60 6.44 4.76 -1.12
N ALA A 61 7.06 3.82 -0.40
CA ALA A 61 8.28 4.07 0.36
C ALA A 61 9.48 4.41 -0.54
N ILE A 62 9.67 3.69 -1.66
CA ILE A 62 10.74 3.97 -2.64
C ILE A 62 10.58 5.38 -3.21
N ILE A 63 9.38 5.74 -3.68
CA ILE A 63 9.12 7.07 -4.24
C ILE A 63 9.30 8.15 -3.16
N GLY A 64 8.84 7.90 -1.93
CA GLY A 64 9.10 8.78 -0.80
C GLY A 64 10.60 8.99 -0.58
N MET A 65 11.41 7.93 -0.56
CA MET A 65 12.87 8.07 -0.44
C MET A 65 13.45 8.90 -1.59
N LEU A 66 13.03 8.69 -2.84
CA LEU A 66 13.50 9.49 -3.97
C LEU A 66 13.17 10.99 -3.82
N ILE A 67 12.01 11.33 -3.26
CA ILE A 67 11.60 12.73 -3.04
C ILE A 67 12.33 13.35 -1.84
N PHE A 68 12.39 12.64 -0.70
CA PHE A 68 12.80 13.21 0.58
C PHE A 68 14.30 13.06 0.86
N LEU A 69 14.92 11.93 0.50
CA LEU A 69 16.32 11.63 0.83
C LEU A 69 17.31 12.67 0.29
N PRO A 70 17.29 13.11 -0.98
CA PRO A 70 18.22 14.15 -1.44
C PRO A 70 18.01 15.49 -0.71
N LYS A 71 16.78 15.84 -0.34
CA LYS A 71 16.46 17.08 0.37
C LYS A 71 16.93 17.04 1.82
N ILE A 72 16.76 15.89 2.49
CA ILE A 72 17.24 15.66 3.85
C ILE A 72 18.76 15.71 3.87
N MET A 73 19.44 15.05 2.92
CA MET A 73 20.90 15.12 2.80
C MET A 73 21.37 16.56 2.57
N ALA A 74 20.72 17.30 1.65
CA ALA A 74 21.06 18.70 1.43
C ALA A 74 20.80 19.62 2.64
N LEU A 75 19.93 19.23 3.58
CA LEU A 75 19.68 19.97 4.82
C LEU A 75 20.70 19.62 5.91
N ILE A 76 21.09 18.34 6.02
CA ILE A 76 22.01 17.84 7.05
C ILE A 76 23.46 18.17 6.72
N PHE A 77 23.86 18.01 5.46
CA PHE A 77 25.22 18.26 4.98
C PHE A 77 25.43 19.70 4.49
N LYS A 78 24.54 20.60 4.91
CA LYS A 78 24.64 22.03 4.63
C LYS A 78 25.60 22.73 5.59
#